data_AF-A0A2C9LUJ0-F1
#
_entry.id   AF-A0A2C9LUJ0-F1
#
_cell.length_a   1.000
_cell.length_b   1.000
_cell.length_c   1.000
_cell.angle_alpha   90.00
_cell.angle_beta   90.00
_cell.angle_gamma   90.00
#
_symmetry.space_group_name_H-M   'P 1'
#
loop_
_entity.id
_entity.type
_entity.pdbx_description
1 polymer ?
#
loop_
_entity_poly.entity_id
_entity_poly.type
_entity_poly.pdbx_seq_one_letter_code
_entity_poly.pdbx_strand_id
1 'polypeptide(L)'
;VIQSDLGFLKERRLDLSQPLYAYCTRSINKVSARSVQWVNNDPHKFHLVGEDLLIPEDYTGWFNVVKQKTRKSSLPYRRVSEMIQSNMSTFLVAGITPIKAYFMTCRNKTYKHTPHQLLTGDIIRKGNNQILKEGSQALEALYQQHIECMGVTFALFHDEKDRSVLLRTQQNGVFYPIYQEGVAMTEERTLAMQFADLIMLYPPPVMVKLLHGWVPATQCGFTGTLYLINKDVETTVVASTFIRENVVSLEIPLGQFMRT
;
A
#
# COMPACT_ATOMS: atom_id res chain seq x y z
N VAL A 1 1.34 2.95 -16.82
CA VAL A 1 2.40 2.68 -17.81
C VAL A 1 3.67 3.22 -17.21
N ILE A 2 4.54 2.35 -16.70
CA ILE A 2 5.85 2.71 -16.15
C ILE A 2 6.83 1.99 -17.05
N GLN A 3 7.48 2.75 -17.93
CA GLN A 3 8.49 2.25 -18.84
C GLN A 3 9.67 3.19 -18.72
N SER A 4 10.66 2.80 -17.92
CA SER A 4 12.09 3.06 -18.12
C SER A 4 12.82 2.67 -16.83
N ASP A 5 13.55 1.56 -16.92
CA ASP A 5 14.62 1.04 -16.02
C ASP A 5 14.58 -0.49 -15.84
N LEU A 6 13.65 -1.17 -16.53
CA LEU A 6 13.65 -2.63 -16.67
C LEU A 6 14.80 -3.18 -17.55
N GLY A 7 15.68 -2.32 -18.05
CA GLY A 7 16.88 -2.72 -18.78
C GLY A 7 17.97 -3.36 -17.89
N PHE A 8 17.92 -3.12 -16.57
CA PHE A 8 19.03 -3.52 -15.68
C PHE A 8 19.00 -4.99 -15.21
N LEU A 9 17.87 -5.68 -15.34
CA LEU A 9 17.70 -7.05 -14.83
C LEU A 9 17.79 -8.13 -15.91
N LYS A 10 18.01 -7.76 -17.18
CA LYS A 10 17.90 -8.73 -18.28
C LYS A 10 19.03 -9.76 -18.32
N GLU A 11 20.18 -9.53 -17.67
CA GLU A 11 21.35 -10.43 -17.79
C GLU A 11 22.26 -10.52 -16.54
N ARG A 12 21.73 -10.44 -15.31
CA ARG A 12 22.53 -10.81 -14.13
C ARG A 12 22.25 -12.25 -13.75
N ARG A 13 22.90 -13.20 -14.43
CA ARG A 13 22.95 -14.59 -13.98
C ARG A 13 23.68 -14.61 -12.63
N LEU A 14 22.95 -14.92 -11.57
CA LEU A 14 23.51 -15.16 -10.25
C LEU A 14 24.45 -16.37 -10.34
N ASP A 15 25.74 -16.14 -10.17
CA ASP A 15 26.71 -17.22 -10.07
C ASP A 15 26.65 -17.82 -8.65
N LEU A 16 26.06 -19.02 -8.54
CA LEU A 16 25.97 -19.77 -7.28
C LEU A 16 27.24 -20.56 -6.96
N SER A 17 28.26 -20.53 -7.82
CA SER A 17 29.55 -21.19 -7.54
C SER A 17 30.45 -20.38 -6.59
N GLN A 18 30.15 -19.09 -6.40
CA GLN A 18 30.88 -18.23 -5.47
C GLN A 18 30.51 -18.51 -4.00
N PRO A 19 31.41 -18.27 -3.04
CA PRO A 19 31.10 -18.43 -1.63
C PRO A 19 29.99 -17.45 -1.20
N LEU A 20 29.07 -17.95 -0.38
CA LEU A 20 27.99 -17.18 0.21
C LEU A 20 28.29 -16.90 1.68
N TYR A 21 28.07 -15.66 2.12
CA TYR A 21 28.13 -15.29 3.52
C TYR A 21 26.73 -15.47 4.14
N ALA A 22 26.58 -16.47 4.99
CA ALA A 22 25.35 -16.68 5.76
C ALA A 22 25.26 -15.63 6.86
N TYR A 23 24.19 -14.84 6.86
CA TYR A 23 23.96 -13.79 7.84
C TYR A 23 23.10 -14.27 9.01
N CYS A 24 21.89 -14.75 8.71
CA CYS A 24 20.96 -15.25 9.73
C CYS A 24 20.04 -16.34 9.19
N THR A 25 19.47 -17.12 10.10
CA THR A 25 18.33 -17.98 9.80
C THR A 25 17.06 -17.24 10.18
N ARG A 26 16.05 -17.27 9.32
CA ARG A 26 14.72 -16.72 9.62
C ARG A 26 13.64 -17.72 9.25
N SER A 27 12.58 -17.75 10.04
CA SER A 27 11.36 -18.50 9.74
C SER A 27 10.24 -17.48 9.52
N ILE A 28 9.59 -17.55 8.36
CA ILE A 28 8.59 -16.56 7.94
C ILE A 28 7.44 -17.26 7.23
N ASN A 29 6.21 -16.78 7.40
CA ASN A 29 5.12 -17.26 6.55
C ASN A 29 5.37 -16.78 5.12
N LYS A 30 5.20 -17.67 4.16
CA LYS A 30 5.13 -17.34 2.74
C LYS A 30 3.84 -17.88 2.17
N VAL A 31 3.28 -17.12 1.24
CA VAL A 31 2.01 -17.43 0.60
C VAL A 31 2.24 -17.64 -0.88
N SER A 32 1.83 -18.80 -1.37
CA SER A 32 1.75 -19.06 -2.81
C SER A 32 0.55 -18.34 -3.40
N ALA A 33 0.76 -17.63 -4.50
CA ALA A 33 -0.25 -16.83 -5.15
C ALA A 33 -0.12 -16.88 -6.67
N ARG A 34 -1.24 -16.70 -7.38
CA ARG A 34 -1.24 -16.53 -8.84
C ARG A 34 -2.01 -15.28 -9.25
N SER A 35 -1.63 -14.69 -10.37
CA SER A 35 -2.34 -13.52 -10.91
C SER A 35 -3.71 -13.91 -11.45
N VAL A 36 -4.69 -13.03 -11.29
CA VAL A 36 -6.07 -13.25 -11.69
C VAL A 36 -6.40 -12.42 -12.91
N GLN A 37 -6.77 -13.06 -14.01
CA GLN A 37 -7.31 -12.39 -15.19
C GLN A 37 -8.83 -12.61 -15.26
N TRP A 38 -9.58 -11.51 -15.19
CA TRP A 38 -11.03 -11.56 -15.34
C TRP A 38 -11.42 -11.85 -16.79
N VAL A 39 -12.44 -12.69 -16.99
CA VAL A 39 -13.00 -12.95 -18.31
C VAL A 39 -13.79 -11.72 -18.76
N ASN A 40 -13.55 -11.27 -20.00
CA ASN A 40 -14.31 -10.16 -20.57
C ASN A 40 -15.80 -10.53 -20.57
N ASN A 41 -16.66 -9.61 -20.10
CA ASN A 41 -18.12 -9.73 -20.01
C ASN A 41 -18.70 -10.59 -18.87
N ASP A 42 -17.88 -11.28 -18.06
CA ASP A 42 -18.37 -12.00 -16.88
C ASP A 42 -17.55 -11.66 -15.61
N PRO A 43 -18.08 -10.81 -14.71
CA PRO A 43 -17.40 -10.41 -13.48
C PRO A 43 -17.34 -11.54 -12.42
N HIS A 44 -17.90 -12.71 -12.71
CA HIS A 44 -17.87 -13.89 -11.84
C HIS A 44 -16.88 -14.94 -12.31
N LYS A 45 -16.33 -14.81 -13.53
CA LYS A 45 -15.36 -15.75 -14.09
C LYS A 45 -13.98 -15.13 -14.19
N PHE A 46 -12.99 -15.92 -13.80
CA PHE A 46 -11.59 -15.53 -13.88
C PHE A 46 -10.72 -16.75 -14.20
N HIS A 47 -9.54 -16.48 -14.73
CA HIS A 47 -8.47 -17.44 -14.94
C HIS A 47 -7.26 -17.08 -14.08
N LEU A 48 -6.58 -18.09 -13.56
CA LEU A 48 -5.27 -17.91 -12.96
C LEU A 48 -4.22 -17.88 -14.07
N VAL A 49 -3.42 -16.83 -14.11
CA VAL A 49 -2.44 -16.56 -15.16
C VAL A 49 -1.06 -16.25 -14.57
N GLY A 50 -0.03 -16.45 -15.39
CA GLY A 50 1.36 -16.27 -14.98
C GLY A 50 1.89 -17.42 -14.11
N GLU A 51 3.14 -17.25 -13.68
CA GLU A 51 3.86 -18.16 -12.78
C GLU A 51 3.37 -18.01 -11.33
N ASP A 52 3.68 -19.01 -10.52
CA ASP A 52 3.44 -18.96 -9.09
C ASP A 52 4.34 -17.91 -8.44
N LEU A 53 3.73 -17.06 -7.62
CA LEU A 53 4.41 -16.05 -6.82
C LEU A 53 4.48 -16.55 -5.39
N LEU A 54 5.66 -16.44 -4.79
CA LEU A 54 5.85 -16.70 -3.38
C LEU A 54 6.03 -15.36 -2.67
N ILE A 55 5.02 -14.96 -1.90
CA ILE A 55 4.96 -13.65 -1.23
C ILE A 55 5.23 -13.84 0.25
N PRO A 56 6.30 -13.27 0.82
CA PRO A 56 6.59 -13.39 2.24
C PRO A 56 5.68 -12.47 3.08
N GLU A 57 5.45 -12.83 4.35
CA GLU A 57 4.56 -12.07 5.26
C GLU A 57 5.01 -10.62 5.47
N ASP A 58 6.31 -10.35 5.38
CA ASP A 58 6.94 -9.04 5.56
C ASP A 58 6.90 -8.17 4.29
N TYR A 59 6.20 -8.62 3.25
CA TYR A 59 5.99 -7.82 2.05
C TYR A 59 5.20 -6.55 2.37
N THR A 60 5.81 -5.40 2.10
CA THR A 60 5.33 -4.06 2.50
C THR A 60 4.22 -3.49 1.61
N GLY A 61 3.51 -4.33 0.86
CA GLY A 61 2.41 -3.89 0.02
C GLY A 61 1.08 -3.81 0.77
N TRP A 62 0.23 -2.92 0.28
CA TRP A 62 -1.13 -2.72 0.72
C TRP A 62 -2.09 -3.47 -0.17
N PHE A 63 -2.96 -4.26 0.44
CA PHE A 63 -3.94 -5.08 -0.24
C PHE A 63 -5.34 -4.78 0.26
N ASN A 64 -6.32 -5.18 -0.53
CA ASN A 64 -7.65 -5.42 -0.01
C ASN A 64 -8.20 -6.75 -0.49
N VAL A 65 -9.13 -7.30 0.29
CA VAL A 65 -9.82 -8.54 -0.05
C VAL A 65 -10.90 -8.25 -1.07
N VAL A 66 -10.94 -9.05 -2.14
CA VAL A 66 -11.98 -9.00 -3.16
C VAL A 66 -13.12 -9.90 -2.69
N LYS A 67 -14.27 -9.30 -2.35
CA LYS A 67 -15.48 -10.06 -1.99
C LYS A 67 -15.87 -10.98 -3.16
N GLN A 68 -16.09 -12.27 -2.86
CA GLN A 68 -16.40 -13.29 -3.87
C GLN A 68 -17.58 -12.84 -4.75
N LYS A 69 -17.50 -13.12 -6.05
CA LYS A 69 -18.49 -12.79 -7.10
C LYS A 69 -18.50 -11.35 -7.64
N THR A 70 -17.52 -10.50 -7.36
CA THR A 70 -17.46 -9.20 -8.08
C THR A 70 -16.03 -8.79 -8.43
N ARG A 71 -15.80 -8.45 -9.71
CA ARG A 71 -14.59 -7.70 -10.16
C ARG A 71 -14.35 -6.42 -9.35
N LYS A 72 -15.40 -5.86 -8.77
CA LYS A 72 -15.34 -4.67 -7.93
C LYS A 72 -14.95 -5.07 -6.51
N SER A 73 -13.70 -4.79 -6.13
CA SER A 73 -13.41 -4.42 -4.75
C SER A 73 -14.42 -3.35 -4.33
N SER A 74 -14.81 -3.33 -3.06
CA SER A 74 -15.67 -2.25 -2.56
C SER A 74 -15.04 -0.88 -2.84
N LEU A 75 -15.89 0.15 -2.81
CA LEU A 75 -15.55 1.48 -3.29
C LEU A 75 -14.67 2.22 -2.27
N PRO A 76 -13.50 2.75 -2.69
CA PRO A 76 -12.73 3.69 -1.88
C PRO A 76 -13.55 4.96 -1.63
N TYR A 77 -13.15 5.73 -0.64
CA TYR A 77 -13.59 7.12 -0.50
C TYR A 77 -13.07 7.92 -1.70
N ARG A 78 -13.97 8.65 -2.36
CA ARG A 78 -13.64 9.41 -3.58
C ARG A 78 -13.45 10.90 -3.33
N ARG A 79 -13.89 11.38 -2.17
CA ARG A 79 -13.78 12.77 -1.75
C ARG A 79 -13.29 12.88 -0.32
N VAL A 80 -12.54 13.93 -0.02
CA VAL A 80 -12.04 14.22 1.33
C VAL A 80 -13.20 14.41 2.30
N SER A 81 -14.31 15.03 1.88
CA SER A 81 -15.52 15.15 2.71
C SER A 81 -16.11 13.81 3.17
N GLU A 82 -16.08 12.78 2.32
CA GLU A 82 -16.55 11.45 2.69
C GLU A 82 -15.62 10.81 3.72
N MET A 83 -14.31 11.02 3.58
CA MET A 83 -13.35 10.57 4.60
C MET A 83 -13.67 11.21 5.93
N ILE A 84 -13.83 12.53 6.01
CA ILE A 84 -14.15 13.27 7.25
C ILE A 84 -15.37 12.66 7.95
N GLN A 85 -16.45 12.43 7.20
CA GLN A 85 -17.72 11.91 7.72
C GLN A 85 -17.67 10.43 8.15
N SER A 86 -16.69 9.65 7.69
CA SER A 86 -16.55 8.25 8.10
C SER A 86 -16.12 8.10 9.57
N ASN A 87 -16.26 6.90 10.13
CA ASN A 87 -15.75 6.59 11.46
C ASN A 87 -14.26 6.20 11.46
N MET A 88 -13.67 6.02 10.28
CA MET A 88 -12.28 5.61 10.14
C MET A 88 -11.33 6.77 10.42
N SER A 89 -10.22 6.52 11.11
CA SER A 89 -9.24 7.56 11.43
C SER A 89 -8.09 7.63 10.42
N THR A 90 -7.77 6.52 9.75
CA THR A 90 -6.52 6.37 8.99
C THR A 90 -6.82 5.86 7.59
N PHE A 91 -6.15 6.44 6.59
CA PHE A 91 -6.43 6.19 5.19
C PHE A 91 -5.14 6.09 4.39
N LEU A 92 -5.12 5.14 3.46
CA LEU A 92 -4.12 5.00 2.42
C LEU A 92 -4.54 5.85 1.22
N VAL A 93 -3.64 6.73 0.78
CA VAL A 93 -3.78 7.42 -0.50
C VAL A 93 -3.43 6.44 -1.62
N ALA A 94 -4.41 6.17 -2.48
CA ALA A 94 -4.30 5.31 -3.64
C ALA A 94 -4.58 6.09 -4.93
N GLY A 95 -4.49 5.40 -6.07
CA GLY A 95 -4.76 5.98 -7.38
C GLY A 95 -3.47 6.33 -8.15
N ILE A 96 -3.62 7.06 -9.24
CA ILE A 96 -2.51 7.44 -10.14
C ILE A 96 -2.27 8.95 -10.19
N THR A 97 -3.19 9.74 -9.65
CA THR A 97 -3.13 11.20 -9.70
C THR A 97 -2.72 11.74 -8.33
N PRO A 98 -1.63 12.52 -8.24
CA PRO A 98 -1.24 13.17 -7.00
C PRO A 98 -2.35 14.05 -6.42
N ILE A 99 -2.49 14.01 -5.10
CA ILE A 99 -3.51 14.75 -4.35
C ILE A 99 -2.87 16.04 -3.85
N LYS A 100 -3.34 17.19 -4.33
CA LYS A 100 -2.86 18.50 -3.85
C LYS A 100 -3.13 18.67 -2.35
N ALA A 101 -2.15 19.19 -1.63
CA ALA A 101 -2.19 19.37 -0.19
C ALA A 101 -1.38 20.62 0.21
N TYR A 102 -1.49 21.03 1.47
CA TYR A 102 -0.57 22.00 2.07
C TYR A 102 -0.05 21.44 3.38
N PHE A 103 1.26 21.51 3.62
CA PHE A 103 1.80 21.30 4.95
C PHE A 103 1.63 22.55 5.78
N MET A 104 1.07 22.39 6.98
CA MET A 104 0.91 23.45 7.97
C MET A 104 1.96 23.28 9.05
N THR A 105 2.67 24.36 9.37
CA THR A 105 3.58 24.42 10.51
C THR A 105 3.23 25.62 11.38
N CYS A 106 3.30 25.46 12.69
CA CYS A 106 3.09 26.54 13.65
C CYS A 106 4.37 26.78 14.43
N ARG A 107 4.88 28.01 14.40
CA ARG A 107 6.01 28.46 15.23
C ARG A 107 5.64 29.79 15.86
N ASN A 108 5.72 29.90 17.18
CA ASN A 108 5.41 31.13 17.93
C ASN A 108 4.04 31.74 17.56
N LYS A 109 3.01 30.88 17.36
CA LYS A 109 1.65 31.27 16.90
C LYS A 109 1.57 31.83 15.48
N THR A 110 2.66 31.77 14.71
CA THR A 110 2.65 32.07 13.28
C THR A 110 2.49 30.79 12.48
N TYR A 111 1.52 30.77 11.57
CA TYR A 111 1.23 29.64 10.70
C TYR A 111 1.89 29.82 9.33
N LYS A 112 2.63 28.80 8.88
CA LYS A 112 3.20 28.74 7.52
C LYS A 112 2.64 27.54 6.78
N HIS A 113 2.17 27.79 5.56
CA HIS A 113 1.58 26.81 4.65
C HIS A 113 2.48 26.63 3.43
N THR A 114 2.94 25.40 3.21
CA THR A 114 3.78 25.07 2.05
C THR A 114 3.01 24.12 1.13
N PRO A 115 2.85 24.44 -0.16
CA PRO A 115 2.22 23.54 -1.12
C PRO A 115 2.91 22.17 -1.13
N HIS A 116 2.11 21.11 -1.19
CA HIS A 116 2.60 19.74 -1.23
C HIS A 116 1.68 18.85 -2.08
N GLN A 117 2.11 17.63 -2.35
CA GLN A 117 1.31 16.62 -3.00
C GLN A 117 1.41 15.32 -2.23
N LEU A 118 0.27 14.70 -1.93
CA LEU A 118 0.25 13.33 -1.46
C LEU A 118 0.31 12.40 -2.67
N LEU A 119 1.19 11.43 -2.59
CA LEU A 119 1.44 10.41 -3.60
C LEU A 119 0.75 9.10 -3.22
N THR A 120 0.65 8.21 -4.19
CA THR A 120 0.16 6.84 -3.97
C THR A 120 1.08 6.12 -2.99
N GLY A 121 0.52 5.56 -1.94
CA GLY A 121 1.26 4.93 -0.85
C GLY A 121 1.33 5.76 0.42
N ASP A 122 1.12 7.09 0.32
CA ASP A 122 1.11 7.95 1.50
C ASP A 122 -0.06 7.59 2.43
N ILE A 123 0.19 7.64 3.73
CA ILE A 123 -0.82 7.42 4.75
C ILE A 123 -1.17 8.74 5.42
N ILE A 124 -2.48 8.97 5.59
CA ILE A 124 -3.00 10.13 6.30
C ILE A 124 -3.98 9.72 7.40
N ARG A 125 -3.92 10.44 8.51
CA ARG A 125 -4.71 10.24 9.71
C ARG A 125 -5.52 11.49 10.00
N LYS A 126 -6.79 11.35 10.38
CA LYS A 126 -7.64 12.47 10.78
C LYS A 126 -7.07 13.16 12.02
N GLY A 127 -7.01 14.48 11.99
CA GLY A 127 -6.77 15.27 13.20
C GLY A 127 -8.01 15.33 14.09
N ASN A 128 -7.82 15.70 15.37
CA ASN A 128 -8.91 15.87 16.34
C ASN A 128 -9.91 16.97 15.91
N ASN A 129 -9.42 18.01 15.24
CA ASN A 129 -10.25 19.06 14.64
C ASN A 129 -10.21 18.91 13.11
N GLN A 130 -11.18 18.17 12.58
CA GLN A 130 -11.14 17.70 11.19
C GLN A 130 -11.32 18.81 10.16
N ILE A 131 -11.95 19.94 10.52
CA ILE A 131 -12.19 21.08 9.62
C ILE A 131 -11.57 22.33 10.24
N LEU A 132 -10.78 23.07 9.45
CA LEU A 132 -10.30 24.39 9.86
C LEU A 132 -11.49 25.35 9.93
N LYS A 133 -11.73 25.91 11.11
CA LYS A 133 -12.83 26.84 11.34
C LYS A 133 -12.58 28.15 10.62
N GLU A 134 -13.65 28.72 10.07
CA GLU A 134 -13.65 30.08 9.54
C GLU A 134 -13.28 31.08 10.63
N GLY A 135 -12.50 32.10 10.29
CA GLY A 135 -11.93 33.07 11.25
C GLY A 135 -10.80 32.51 12.13
N SER A 136 -10.30 31.29 11.87
CA SER A 136 -9.09 30.81 12.55
C SER A 136 -7.83 31.42 11.93
N GLN A 137 -6.85 31.76 12.78
CA GLN A 137 -5.56 32.31 12.36
C GLN A 137 -4.83 31.42 11.34
N ALA A 138 -4.99 30.09 11.45
CA ALA A 138 -4.42 29.15 10.49
C ALA A 138 -5.04 29.28 9.10
N LEU A 139 -6.37 29.38 9.01
CA LEU A 139 -7.06 29.51 7.73
C LEU A 139 -6.83 30.89 7.09
N GLU A 140 -6.85 31.95 7.90
CA GLU A 140 -6.53 33.30 7.44
C GLU A 140 -5.11 33.39 6.87
N ALA A 141 -4.13 32.81 7.57
CA ALA A 141 -2.75 32.74 7.08
C ALA A 141 -2.63 31.92 5.79
N LEU A 142 -3.42 30.86 5.61
CA LEU A 142 -3.46 30.10 4.36
C LEU A 142 -3.95 30.97 3.20
N TYR A 143 -5.04 31.72 3.39
CA TYR A 143 -5.61 32.59 2.36
C TYR A 143 -4.70 33.76 1.99
N GLN A 144 -4.01 34.34 2.97
CA GLN A 144 -3.01 35.40 2.72
C GLN A 144 -1.80 34.89 1.93
N GLN A 145 -1.37 33.65 2.19
CA GLN A 145 -0.20 33.05 1.54
C GLN A 145 -0.55 32.46 0.16
N HIS A 146 -1.80 32.03 -0.04
CA HIS A 146 -2.26 31.29 -1.23
C HIS A 146 -3.66 31.78 -1.64
N ILE A 147 -3.71 32.82 -2.47
CA ILE A 147 -4.96 33.52 -2.84
C ILE A 147 -5.98 32.59 -3.52
N GLU A 148 -5.51 31.55 -4.21
CA GLU A 148 -6.33 30.53 -4.88
C GLU A 148 -7.07 29.60 -3.91
N CYS A 149 -6.82 29.75 -2.61
CA CYS A 149 -7.48 29.01 -1.55
C CYS A 149 -8.64 29.78 -0.91
N MET A 150 -8.82 31.08 -1.21
CA MET A 150 -9.90 31.88 -0.62
C MET A 150 -11.28 31.24 -0.84
N GLY A 151 -12.08 31.18 0.24
CA GLY A 151 -13.42 30.60 0.23
C GLY A 151 -13.48 29.07 0.15
N VAL A 152 -12.33 28.39 0.18
CA VAL A 152 -12.27 26.92 0.13
C VAL A 152 -12.19 26.35 1.53
N THR A 153 -13.05 25.37 1.84
CA THR A 153 -12.98 24.65 3.11
C THR A 153 -11.83 23.63 3.11
N PHE A 154 -11.04 23.63 4.18
CA PHE A 154 -9.94 22.71 4.38
C PHE A 154 -10.17 21.80 5.58
N ALA A 155 -9.69 20.57 5.44
CA ALA A 155 -9.66 19.58 6.49
C ALA A 155 -8.24 19.25 6.92
N LEU A 156 -8.06 19.04 8.22
CA LEU A 156 -6.78 18.79 8.86
C LEU A 156 -6.56 17.28 9.05
N PHE A 157 -5.46 16.82 8.48
CA PHE A 157 -4.93 15.47 8.63
C PHE A 157 -3.49 15.53 9.14
N HIS A 158 -2.94 14.36 9.48
CA HIS A 158 -1.55 14.14 9.84
C HIS A 158 -0.99 13.03 8.96
N ASP A 159 0.25 13.14 8.51
CA ASP A 159 0.91 12.03 7.82
C ASP A 159 1.63 11.09 8.79
N GLU A 160 2.37 10.11 8.26
CA GLU A 160 3.15 9.14 9.06
C GLU A 160 4.26 9.79 9.91
N LYS A 161 4.69 11.00 9.55
CA LYS A 161 5.69 11.79 10.29
C LYS A 161 5.05 12.80 11.25
N ASP A 162 3.74 12.65 11.48
CA ASP A 162 2.88 13.52 12.29
C ASP A 162 2.84 14.99 11.82
N ARG A 163 3.19 15.25 10.55
CA ARG A 163 3.12 16.58 9.97
C ARG A 163 1.68 16.93 9.65
N SER A 164 1.25 18.14 10.00
CA SER A 164 -0.10 18.61 9.67
C SER A 164 -0.26 18.82 8.16
N VAL A 165 -1.23 18.13 7.58
CA VAL A 165 -1.58 18.15 6.17
C VAL A 165 -2.98 18.72 6.00
N LEU A 166 -3.11 19.76 5.20
CA LEU A 166 -4.39 20.36 4.84
C LEU A 166 -4.85 19.88 3.48
N LEU A 167 -6.07 19.36 3.42
CA LEU A 167 -6.71 18.90 2.19
C LEU A 167 -8.00 19.68 1.97
N ARG A 168 -8.28 20.08 0.72
CA ARG A 168 -9.54 20.72 0.37
C ARG A 168 -10.68 19.69 0.52
N THR A 169 -11.76 20.04 1.20
CA THR A 169 -12.84 19.08 1.50
C THR A 169 -13.54 18.54 0.25
N GLN A 170 -13.64 19.35 -0.81
CA GLN A 170 -14.27 18.98 -2.08
C GLN A 170 -13.31 18.26 -3.04
N GLN A 171 -12.04 18.07 -2.68
CA GLN A 171 -11.06 17.45 -3.57
C GLN A 171 -11.36 15.97 -3.78
N ASN A 172 -11.28 15.55 -5.05
CA ASN A 172 -11.40 14.15 -5.42
C ASN A 172 -10.07 13.41 -5.21
N GLY A 173 -10.17 12.12 -4.88
CA GLY A 173 -9.02 11.23 -4.77
C GLY A 173 -9.45 9.77 -4.68
N VAL A 174 -8.53 8.91 -4.28
CA VAL A 174 -8.82 7.50 -3.99
C VAL A 174 -8.24 7.19 -2.63
N PHE A 175 -9.09 7.04 -1.63
CA PHE A 175 -8.64 6.83 -0.26
C PHE A 175 -9.26 5.55 0.27
N TYR A 176 -8.42 4.61 0.70
CA TYR A 176 -8.88 3.39 1.35
C TYR A 176 -8.72 3.53 2.84
N PRO A 177 -9.75 3.24 3.65
CA PRO A 177 -9.57 3.16 5.09
C PRO A 177 -8.61 2.02 5.42
N ILE A 178 -7.69 2.25 6.34
CA ILE A 178 -6.71 1.25 6.76
C ILE A 178 -7.30 0.39 7.88
N TYR A 179 -7.06 -0.91 7.82
CA TYR A 179 -7.39 -1.82 8.93
C TYR A 179 -6.60 -1.44 10.18
N GLN A 180 -7.31 -1.40 11.31
CA GLN A 180 -6.71 -1.19 12.62
C GLN A 180 -7.27 -2.26 13.54
N GLU A 181 -6.37 -2.92 14.29
CA GLU A 181 -6.77 -3.93 15.25
C GLU A 181 -7.78 -3.37 16.26
N GLY A 182 -8.80 -4.15 16.59
CA GLY A 182 -9.87 -3.75 17.49
C GLY A 182 -10.94 -2.82 16.88
N VAL A 183 -10.76 -2.34 15.65
CA VAL A 183 -11.84 -1.67 14.91
C VAL A 183 -12.73 -2.72 14.28
N ALA A 184 -14.02 -2.68 14.60
CA ALA A 184 -14.98 -3.63 14.05
C ALA A 184 -14.95 -3.55 12.51
N MET A 185 -14.89 -4.72 11.86
CA MET A 185 -14.96 -4.88 10.39
C MET A 185 -16.36 -4.57 9.84
N THR A 186 -17.07 -3.64 10.46
CA THR A 186 -18.44 -3.23 10.15
C THR A 186 -18.50 -2.20 9.02
N GLU A 187 -17.35 -1.74 8.52
CA GLU A 187 -17.32 -0.95 7.29
C GLU A 187 -17.85 -1.80 6.13
N GLU A 188 -18.86 -1.30 5.42
CA GLU A 188 -19.30 -1.89 4.15
C GLU A 188 -18.15 -1.92 3.12
N ARG A 189 -17.20 -0.99 3.29
CA ARG A 189 -15.99 -0.81 2.49
C ARG A 189 -14.87 -1.76 2.93
N THR A 190 -14.02 -2.09 1.98
CA THR A 190 -12.88 -2.99 2.07
C THR A 190 -11.72 -2.17 2.56
N LEU A 191 -11.13 -2.65 3.65
CA LEU A 191 -10.00 -2.02 4.29
C LEU A 191 -8.73 -2.31 3.49
N ALA A 192 -7.83 -1.34 3.46
CA ALA A 192 -6.44 -1.54 3.10
C ALA A 192 -5.73 -2.24 4.26
N MET A 193 -5.07 -3.36 3.97
CA MET A 193 -4.34 -4.17 4.94
C MET A 193 -2.92 -4.37 4.44
N GLN A 194 -1.96 -4.39 5.37
CA GLN A 194 -0.65 -4.93 5.07
C GLN A 194 -0.76 -6.46 4.90
N PHE A 195 0.22 -7.05 4.20
CA PHE A 195 0.14 -8.47 3.87
C PHE A 195 0.12 -9.38 5.11
N ALA A 196 0.93 -9.07 6.12
CA ALA A 196 0.96 -9.79 7.40
C ALA A 196 -0.43 -9.87 8.07
N ASP A 197 -1.12 -8.73 8.21
CA ASP A 197 -2.47 -8.68 8.77
C ASP A 197 -3.47 -9.45 7.91
N LEU A 198 -3.36 -9.29 6.59
CA LEU A 198 -4.26 -9.94 5.63
C LEU A 198 -4.22 -11.45 5.77
N ILE A 199 -3.04 -12.05 5.81
CA ILE A 199 -2.87 -13.52 5.86
C ILE A 199 -3.12 -14.11 7.26
N MET A 200 -3.25 -13.26 8.27
CA MET A 200 -3.69 -13.64 9.61
C MET A 200 -5.23 -13.66 9.69
N LEU A 201 -5.88 -12.65 9.11
CA LEU A 201 -7.34 -12.49 9.16
C LEU A 201 -8.07 -13.33 8.10
N TYR A 202 -7.46 -13.53 6.94
CA TYR A 202 -8.05 -14.22 5.80
C TYR A 202 -7.15 -15.41 5.39
N PRO A 203 -7.36 -16.59 5.97
CA PRO A 203 -6.62 -17.77 5.56
C PRO A 203 -6.91 -18.10 4.09
N PRO A 204 -5.89 -18.49 3.29
CA PRO A 204 -6.10 -18.94 1.93
C PRO A 204 -7.07 -20.16 1.85
N PRO A 205 -7.82 -20.32 0.74
CA PRO A 205 -7.72 -19.53 -0.47
C PRO A 205 -8.52 -18.21 -0.43
N VAL A 206 -7.91 -17.11 -0.86
CA VAL A 206 -8.55 -15.79 -0.87
C VAL A 206 -8.08 -14.94 -2.05
N MET A 207 -9.00 -14.18 -2.65
CA MET A 207 -8.66 -13.23 -3.70
C MET A 207 -8.37 -11.85 -3.12
N VAL A 208 -7.26 -11.26 -3.51
CA VAL A 208 -6.80 -9.97 -3.02
C VAL A 208 -6.39 -9.08 -4.19
N LYS A 209 -6.48 -7.76 -4.01
CA LYS A 209 -6.01 -6.78 -4.98
C LYS A 209 -4.94 -5.92 -4.35
N LEU A 210 -3.82 -5.76 -5.05
CA LEU A 210 -2.76 -4.84 -4.67
C LEU A 210 -3.23 -3.41 -4.89
N LEU A 211 -3.24 -2.61 -3.84
CA LEU A 211 -3.56 -1.18 -3.86
C LEU A 211 -2.31 -0.33 -4.07
N HIS A 212 -1.22 -0.69 -3.38
CA HIS A 212 0.09 -0.04 -3.49
C HIS A 212 1.18 -1.04 -3.06
N GLY A 213 2.34 -1.01 -3.69
CA GLY A 213 3.47 -1.88 -3.34
C GLY A 213 4.33 -2.21 -4.55
N TRP A 214 5.51 -2.78 -4.28
CA TRP A 214 6.44 -3.20 -5.32
C TRP A 214 5.95 -4.47 -6.00
N VAL A 215 5.65 -4.39 -7.29
CA VAL A 215 5.31 -5.58 -8.08
C VAL A 215 6.60 -6.38 -8.32
N PRO A 216 6.59 -7.71 -8.21
CA PRO A 216 7.74 -8.53 -8.58
C PRO A 216 8.23 -8.17 -9.99
N ALA A 217 9.54 -7.94 -10.14
CA ALA A 217 10.14 -7.58 -11.43
C ALA A 217 10.20 -8.76 -12.43
N THR A 218 9.82 -9.97 -12.00
CA THR A 218 9.68 -11.13 -12.87
C THR A 218 8.57 -10.89 -13.88
N GLN A 219 8.67 -11.51 -15.06
CA GLN A 219 7.60 -11.51 -16.08
C GLN A 219 6.41 -12.38 -15.65
N CYS A 220 5.99 -12.26 -14.40
CA CYS A 220 4.70 -12.74 -13.96
C CYS A 220 3.66 -11.87 -14.69
N GLY A 221 2.65 -12.48 -15.30
CA GLY A 221 1.53 -11.77 -15.94
C GLY A 221 0.68 -11.02 -14.91
N PHE A 222 1.28 -10.09 -14.17
CA PHE A 222 0.71 -9.46 -13.01
C PHE A 222 -0.42 -8.51 -13.41
N THR A 223 -1.61 -8.79 -12.92
CA THR A 223 -2.83 -8.06 -13.25
C THR A 223 -3.25 -7.06 -12.17
N GLY A 224 -2.49 -6.96 -11.07
CA GLY A 224 -2.88 -6.22 -9.87
C GLY A 224 -3.82 -7.00 -8.93
N THR A 225 -4.34 -8.16 -9.35
CA THR A 225 -5.19 -9.03 -8.52
C THR A 225 -4.54 -10.40 -8.39
N LEU A 226 -4.50 -10.93 -7.18
CA LEU A 226 -3.89 -12.19 -6.83
C LEU A 226 -4.93 -13.13 -6.20
N TYR A 227 -4.79 -14.41 -6.48
CA TYR A 227 -5.46 -15.49 -5.77
C TYR A 227 -4.42 -16.15 -4.88
N LEU A 228 -4.56 -15.97 -3.56
CA LEU A 228 -3.73 -16.62 -2.56
C LEU A 228 -4.20 -18.07 -2.43
N ILE A 229 -3.28 -19.02 -2.54
CA ILE A 229 -3.57 -20.45 -2.65
C ILE A 229 -3.33 -21.14 -1.31
N ASN A 230 -2.07 -21.13 -0.86
CA ASN A 230 -1.60 -21.79 0.37
C ASN A 230 -0.68 -20.86 1.15
N LYS A 231 -0.62 -21.06 2.47
CA LYS A 231 0.26 -20.37 3.40
C LYS A 231 1.10 -21.41 4.12
N ASP A 232 2.42 -21.28 4.03
CA ASP A 232 3.37 -22.20 4.65
C ASP A 232 4.43 -21.41 5.42
N VAL A 233 4.93 -21.96 6.52
CA VAL A 233 6.10 -21.41 7.21
C VAL A 233 7.35 -22.00 6.57
N GLU A 234 8.19 -21.13 6.02
CA GLU A 234 9.47 -21.52 5.44
C GLU A 234 10.61 -21.02 6.32
N THR A 235 11.57 -21.90 6.59
CA THR A 235 12.81 -21.53 7.27
C THR A 235 13.91 -21.39 6.22
N THR A 236 14.49 -20.21 6.13
CA THR A 236 15.53 -19.87 5.15
C THR A 236 16.78 -19.33 5.83
N VAL A 237 17.94 -19.54 5.20
CA VAL A 237 19.16 -18.80 5.52
C VAL A 237 19.22 -17.59 4.60
N VAL A 238 19.26 -16.40 5.20
CA VAL A 238 19.57 -15.17 4.48
C VAL A 238 21.07 -15.14 4.26
N ALA A 239 21.48 -15.14 2.99
CA ALA A 239 22.87 -15.11 2.60
C ALA A 239 23.12 -14.03 1.55
N SER A 240 24.38 -13.62 1.41
CA SER A 240 24.80 -12.71 0.35
C SER A 240 26.04 -13.21 -0.38
N THR A 241 26.16 -12.84 -1.65
CA THR A 241 27.35 -13.12 -2.45
C THR A 241 28.55 -12.29 -1.99
N PHE A 242 29.74 -12.88 -2.02
CA PHE A 242 30.95 -12.28 -1.46
C PHE A 242 31.76 -11.40 -2.45
N ILE A 243 31.64 -11.60 -3.78
CA ILE A 243 32.62 -11.07 -4.75
C ILE A 243 32.20 -9.74 -5.40
N ARG A 244 33.21 -8.89 -5.61
CA ARG A 244 33.33 -7.44 -5.37
C ARG A 244 32.52 -6.45 -6.24
N GLU A 245 31.67 -6.87 -7.15
CA GLU A 245 30.99 -5.91 -8.04
C GLU A 245 29.48 -5.81 -7.81
N ASN A 246 28.83 -6.90 -7.39
CA ASN A 246 27.39 -6.91 -7.10
C ASN A 246 27.09 -7.87 -5.95
N VAL A 247 26.85 -7.31 -4.77
CA VAL A 247 26.33 -8.08 -3.63
C VAL A 247 24.86 -8.40 -3.90
N VAL A 248 24.56 -9.68 -4.05
CA VAL A 248 23.19 -10.18 -4.22
C VAL A 248 22.80 -10.84 -2.91
N SER A 249 21.75 -10.33 -2.27
CA SER A 249 21.10 -10.97 -1.14
C SER A 249 20.08 -11.99 -1.65
N LEU A 250 20.10 -13.18 -1.07
CA LEU A 250 19.21 -14.28 -1.42
C LEU A 250 18.79 -15.07 -0.19
N GLU A 251 17.67 -15.77 -0.30
CA GLU A 251 17.22 -16.71 0.71
C GLU A 251 17.38 -18.14 0.23
N ILE A 252 18.06 -18.96 1.04
CA ILE A 252 18.26 -20.39 0.76
C ILE A 252 17.27 -21.17 1.62
N PRO A 253 16.34 -21.94 1.03
CA PRO A 253 15.48 -22.84 1.79
C PRO A 253 16.31 -23.87 2.54
N LEU A 254 16.08 -24.03 3.85
CA LEU A 254 16.74 -25.08 4.64
C LEU A 254 16.08 -26.45 4.50
N GLY A 255 15.16 -26.62 3.54
CA GLY A 255 14.36 -27.83 3.35
C GLY A 255 13.47 -28.13 4.55
N GLN A 256 12.16 -28.28 4.33
CA GLN A 256 11.43 -29.14 5.24
C GLN A 256 11.92 -30.55 4.91
N PHE A 257 12.73 -31.16 5.79
CA PHE A 257 12.99 -32.59 5.71
C PHE A 257 11.62 -33.26 5.56
N MET A 258 11.37 -33.87 4.40
CA MET A 258 10.11 -34.52 4.10
C MET A 258 9.78 -35.45 5.27
N ARG A 259 8.69 -35.17 5.99
CA ARG A 259 8.02 -36.23 6.73
C ARG A 259 7.40 -37.12 5.65
N THR A 260 8.13 -38.19 5.38
CA THR A 260 7.68 -39.36 4.63
C THR A 260 6.49 -40.01 5.33
#